data_AF-A0A2D4SMF7-F1
#
_entry.id   AF-A0A2D4SMF7-F1
#
_cell.length_a   1.000
_cell.length_b   1.000
_cell.length_c   1.000
_cell.angle_alpha   90.00
_cell.angle_beta   90.00
_cell.angle_gamma   90.00
#
_symmetry.space_group_name_H-M   'P 1'
#
loop_
_entity.id
_entity.type
_entity.pdbx_description
1 polymer ?
#
loop_
_entity_poly.entity_id
_entity_poly.type
_entity_poly.pdbx_seq_one_letter_code
_entity_poly.pdbx_strand_id
1 'polypeptide(L)'
;MGGNTMMLLFLFSCTEDPQIQEVYQSPVAPTNSVLDMATIESRIQAAFEKGLPSPITLRNLYGSFLSQRESWCPHMENPDSSNWHGVWFDDCSTLDGYSFWGTALFFEFTDPDWTIEAMASYELVDPQGFTFIGGGEYELDVVPNQSWFFRVGGTFTYDPYGGWFSERGEASLFWDAVFTDGVMQGRLDGGVGFSDIEFYFDGVVVDDAVCDGLPQGAVMIRDESGFWFSLELSDCRACGQMMWNGEEQGELCLGTQLQETILYWRAEIEAGPE
;
A
#
# COMPACT_ATOMS: atom_id res chain seq x y z
N MET A 1 24.86 -47.70 38.18
CA MET A 1 26.07 -46.85 38.18
C MET A 1 26.20 -46.35 36.75
N GLY A 2 25.56 -45.24 36.37
CA GLY A 2 25.98 -43.88 36.69
C GLY A 2 26.86 -43.35 35.55
N GLY A 3 26.30 -43.29 34.33
CA GLY A 3 27.01 -42.83 33.14
C GLY A 3 26.95 -41.31 33.08
N ASN A 4 28.11 -40.66 33.29
CA ASN A 4 28.28 -39.23 33.07
C ASN A 4 28.29 -38.94 31.57
N THR A 5 27.22 -38.33 31.08
CA THR A 5 27.20 -37.71 29.74
C THR A 5 28.00 -36.41 29.81
N MET A 6 29.22 -36.46 29.29
CA MET A 6 30.09 -35.30 29.15
C MET A 6 29.57 -34.44 28.00
N MET A 7 28.90 -33.34 28.32
CA MET A 7 28.43 -32.35 27.36
C MET A 7 29.63 -31.52 26.88
N LEU A 8 30.09 -31.77 25.66
CA LEU A 8 31.09 -30.93 24.99
C LEU A 8 30.40 -29.61 24.61
N LEU A 9 30.69 -28.54 25.35
CA LEU A 9 30.42 -27.17 24.90
C LEU A 9 31.48 -26.81 23.85
N PHE A 10 31.08 -26.73 22.58
CA PHE A 10 31.86 -26.06 21.55
C PHE A 10 31.65 -24.55 21.71
N LEU A 11 32.62 -23.88 22.35
CA LEU A 11 32.74 -22.42 22.31
C LEU A 11 33.27 -22.05 20.92
N PHE A 12 32.36 -21.69 20.01
CA PHE A 12 32.74 -20.99 18.79
C PHE A 12 33.25 -19.61 19.19
N SER A 13 34.58 -19.45 19.16
CA SER A 13 35.21 -18.13 19.15
C SER A 13 34.87 -17.48 17.81
N CYS A 14 33.97 -16.49 17.81
CA CYS A 14 33.91 -15.52 16.72
C CYS A 14 35.29 -14.86 16.65
N THR A 15 36.11 -15.30 15.72
CA THR A 15 37.29 -14.54 15.32
C THR A 15 36.75 -13.34 14.56
N GLU A 16 37.05 -12.14 15.05
CA GLU A 16 36.71 -10.89 14.37
C GLU A 16 37.20 -10.98 12.92
N ASP A 17 36.25 -10.94 12.00
CA ASP A 17 36.49 -10.85 10.57
C ASP A 17 37.44 -9.66 10.32
N PRO A 18 38.46 -9.76 9.45
CA PRO A 18 39.33 -8.63 9.18
C PRO A 18 38.44 -7.50 8.68
N GLN A 19 38.49 -6.37 9.38
CA GLN A 19 37.76 -5.15 9.05
C GLN A 19 37.97 -4.80 7.58
N ILE A 20 37.04 -5.22 6.72
CA ILE A 20 36.83 -4.58 5.43
C ILE A 20 36.26 -3.21 5.83
N GLN A 21 37.15 -2.24 6.04
CA GLN A 21 36.78 -0.85 5.91
C GLN A 21 36.42 -0.66 4.44
N GLU A 22 35.19 -1.02 4.07
CA GLU A 22 34.58 -0.41 2.91
C GLU A 22 34.64 1.09 3.20
N VAL A 23 35.45 1.80 2.42
CA VAL A 23 35.43 3.25 2.40
C VAL A 23 34.02 3.57 1.94
N TYR A 24 33.13 3.83 2.89
CA TYR A 24 31.81 4.36 2.62
C TYR A 24 32.04 5.71 1.98
N GLN A 25 32.12 5.73 0.66
CA GLN A 25 32.06 6.97 -0.08
C GLN A 25 30.64 7.47 0.16
N SER A 26 30.50 8.53 0.96
CA SER A 26 29.24 9.25 1.04
C SER A 26 28.74 9.45 -0.39
N PRO A 27 27.45 9.19 -0.66
CA PRO A 27 26.85 9.49 -1.95
C PRO A 27 27.29 10.89 -2.35
N VAL A 28 27.85 11.03 -3.56
CA VAL A 28 28.22 12.33 -4.08
C VAL A 28 26.95 13.18 -4.01
N ALA A 29 26.97 14.23 -3.20
CA ALA A 29 25.86 15.18 -3.10
C ALA A 29 25.42 15.56 -4.52
N PRO A 30 24.13 15.77 -4.81
CA PRO A 30 23.69 16.33 -6.08
C PRO A 30 24.46 17.64 -6.27
N THR A 31 25.50 17.60 -7.10
CA THR A 31 26.34 18.76 -7.35
C THR A 31 25.53 19.68 -8.25
N ASN A 32 24.81 20.62 -7.64
CA ASN A 32 24.11 21.72 -8.29
C ASN A 32 22.91 21.37 -9.21
N SER A 33 22.27 20.21 -9.09
CA SER A 33 20.91 20.08 -9.62
C SER A 33 19.96 20.68 -8.60
N VAL A 34 19.60 21.95 -8.79
CA VAL A 34 18.33 22.44 -8.26
C VAL A 34 17.29 21.44 -8.75
N LEU A 35 16.64 20.72 -7.83
CA LEU A 35 15.53 19.84 -8.18
C LEU A 35 14.55 20.65 -9.00
N ASP A 36 14.19 20.13 -10.17
CA ASP A 36 13.16 20.77 -10.98
C ASP A 36 11.81 20.53 -10.31
N MET A 37 11.45 21.45 -9.41
CA MET A 37 10.23 21.36 -8.60
C MET A 37 8.99 21.19 -9.47
N ALA A 38 8.94 21.82 -10.65
CA ALA A 38 7.82 21.68 -11.56
C ALA A 38 7.73 20.25 -12.13
N THR A 39 8.87 19.62 -12.41
CA THR A 39 8.91 18.22 -12.82
C THR A 39 8.48 17.30 -11.67
N ILE A 40 8.93 17.56 -10.43
CA ILE A 40 8.52 16.78 -9.26
C ILE A 40 7.02 16.90 -9.03
N GLU A 41 6.48 18.11 -9.01
CA GLU A 41 5.04 18.37 -8.87
C GLU A 41 4.22 17.65 -9.94
N SER A 42 4.67 17.70 -11.20
CA SER A 42 4.00 17.00 -12.30
C SER A 42 4.02 15.48 -12.12
N ARG A 43 5.11 14.90 -11.60
CA ARG A 43 5.22 13.45 -11.33
C ARG A 43 4.34 13.05 -10.16
N ILE A 44 4.30 13.87 -9.11
CA ILE A 44 3.44 13.67 -7.95
C ILE A 44 1.97 13.67 -8.37
N GLN A 45 1.56 14.66 -9.15
CA GLN A 45 0.20 14.73 -9.67
C GLN A 45 -0.12 13.48 -10.50
N ALA A 46 0.75 13.10 -11.45
CA ALA A 46 0.56 11.92 -12.27
C ALA A 46 0.51 10.62 -11.44
N ALA A 47 1.23 10.56 -10.31
CA ALA A 47 1.17 9.44 -9.38
C ALA A 47 -0.17 9.38 -8.63
N PHE A 48 -0.65 10.50 -8.06
CA PHE A 48 -1.92 10.52 -7.35
C PHE A 48 -3.16 10.46 -8.23
N GLU A 49 -3.06 10.87 -9.51
CA GLU A 49 -4.11 10.62 -10.51
C GLU A 49 -4.34 9.12 -10.75
N LYS A 50 -3.34 8.27 -10.48
CA LYS A 50 -3.49 6.81 -10.51
C LYS A 50 -4.22 6.31 -9.27
N GLY A 51 -4.07 6.99 -8.15
CA GLY A 51 -4.64 6.62 -6.87
C GLY A 51 -3.68 5.81 -5.99
N LEU A 52 -4.23 5.30 -4.89
CA LEU A 52 -3.52 4.58 -3.83
C LEU A 52 -4.34 3.34 -3.42
N PRO A 53 -3.77 2.38 -2.67
CA PRO A 53 -4.49 1.18 -2.21
C PRO A 53 -5.75 1.44 -1.39
N SER A 54 -6.89 1.00 -1.92
CA SER A 54 -8.16 0.92 -1.19
C SER A 54 -8.63 -0.54 -1.06
N PRO A 55 -9.33 -0.88 0.05
CA PRO A 55 -9.97 -2.18 0.22
C PRO A 55 -10.90 -2.56 -0.95
N ILE A 56 -11.67 -1.60 -1.47
CA ILE A 56 -12.64 -1.83 -2.55
C ILE A 56 -11.93 -2.15 -3.86
N THR A 57 -10.90 -1.37 -4.22
CA THR A 57 -10.12 -1.63 -5.43
C THR A 57 -9.41 -2.99 -5.36
N LEU A 58 -8.83 -3.34 -4.21
CA LEU A 58 -8.19 -4.65 -4.00
C LEU A 58 -9.20 -5.80 -4.08
N ARG A 59 -10.37 -5.64 -3.44
CA ARG A 59 -11.48 -6.62 -3.53
C ARG A 59 -11.95 -6.80 -4.97
N ASN A 60 -12.16 -5.71 -5.70
CA ASN A 60 -12.65 -5.75 -7.08
C ASN A 60 -11.63 -6.39 -8.02
N LEU A 61 -10.35 -6.10 -7.85
CA LEU A 61 -9.28 -6.76 -8.61
C LEU A 61 -9.28 -8.27 -8.33
N TYR A 62 -9.24 -8.66 -7.06
CA TYR A 62 -9.25 -10.07 -6.66
C TYR A 62 -10.49 -10.78 -7.20
N GLY A 63 -11.65 -10.12 -7.12
CA GLY A 63 -12.92 -10.57 -7.66
C GLY A 63 -12.92 -10.81 -9.16
N SER A 64 -12.32 -9.90 -9.93
CA SER A 64 -12.23 -10.01 -11.38
C SER A 64 -11.46 -11.28 -11.79
N PHE A 65 -10.37 -11.61 -11.09
CA PHE A 65 -9.61 -12.84 -11.31
C PHE A 65 -10.40 -14.08 -10.92
N LEU A 66 -10.99 -14.07 -9.73
CA LEU A 66 -11.80 -15.20 -9.27
C LEU A 66 -12.99 -15.47 -10.19
N SER A 67 -13.55 -14.47 -10.88
CA SER A 67 -14.64 -14.67 -11.85
C SER A 67 -14.25 -15.57 -13.03
N GLN A 68 -12.96 -15.69 -13.33
CA GLN A 68 -12.41 -16.48 -14.42
C GLN A 68 -12.00 -17.90 -14.00
N ARG A 69 -12.23 -18.26 -12.72
CA ARG A 69 -11.84 -19.56 -12.19
C ARG A 69 -12.71 -20.68 -12.76
N GLU A 70 -12.07 -21.82 -13.02
CA GLU A 70 -12.78 -23.06 -13.30
C GLU A 70 -13.12 -23.78 -11.99
N SER A 71 -14.02 -24.77 -12.06
CA SER A 71 -14.55 -25.44 -10.86
C SER A 71 -13.51 -26.22 -10.05
N TRP A 72 -12.29 -26.40 -10.56
CA TRP A 72 -11.17 -27.03 -9.84
C TRP A 72 -10.13 -26.02 -9.32
N CYS A 73 -10.26 -24.75 -9.68
CA CYS A 73 -9.45 -23.64 -9.19
C CYS A 73 -10.15 -22.99 -7.96
N PRO A 74 -9.57 -21.95 -7.29
CA PRO A 74 -9.91 -21.53 -5.93
C PRO A 74 -11.39 -21.70 -5.53
N HIS A 75 -11.67 -22.62 -4.60
CA HIS A 75 -13.04 -22.84 -4.13
C HIS A 75 -13.40 -21.83 -3.03
N MET A 76 -14.21 -20.85 -3.39
CA MET A 76 -15.05 -20.14 -2.41
C MET A 76 -15.99 -21.17 -1.77
N GLU A 77 -16.20 -21.13 -0.46
CA GLU A 77 -17.05 -22.09 0.26
C GLU A 77 -18.49 -22.11 -0.30
N ASN A 78 -18.94 -20.99 -0.85
CA ASN A 78 -20.22 -20.89 -1.54
C ASN A 78 -20.09 -20.04 -2.82
N PRO A 79 -19.77 -20.64 -3.98
CA PRO A 79 -19.58 -19.90 -5.23
C PRO A 79 -20.86 -19.28 -5.79
N ASP A 80 -22.04 -19.74 -5.34
CA ASP A 80 -23.36 -19.24 -5.74
C ASP A 80 -23.89 -18.14 -4.79
N SER A 81 -23.15 -17.82 -3.73
CA SER A 81 -23.51 -16.78 -2.77
C SER A 81 -23.10 -15.40 -3.27
N SER A 82 -23.94 -14.39 -3.01
CA SER A 82 -23.54 -12.98 -3.15
C SER A 82 -22.44 -12.59 -2.17
N ASN A 83 -22.41 -13.26 -1.01
CA ASN A 83 -21.37 -13.12 0.00
C ASN A 83 -20.18 -14.02 -0.34
N TRP A 84 -18.99 -13.44 -0.40
CA TRP A 84 -17.76 -14.14 -0.69
C TRP A 84 -17.16 -14.63 0.63
N HIS A 85 -17.13 -15.95 0.81
CA HIS A 85 -16.52 -16.58 1.96
C HIS A 85 -15.61 -17.71 1.48
N GLY A 86 -14.34 -17.71 1.89
CA GLY A 86 -13.45 -18.81 1.55
C GLY A 86 -12.05 -18.69 2.12
N VAL A 87 -11.51 -19.86 2.48
CA VAL A 87 -10.06 -20.06 2.64
C VAL A 87 -9.57 -20.71 1.36
N TRP A 88 -8.69 -20.02 0.65
CA TRP A 88 -8.03 -20.53 -0.53
C TRP A 88 -6.59 -20.96 -0.19
N PHE A 89 -6.16 -22.07 -0.78
CA PHE A 89 -4.76 -22.50 -0.86
C PHE A 89 -4.61 -23.27 -2.17
N ASP A 90 -3.99 -22.70 -3.19
CA ASP A 90 -3.87 -23.42 -4.46
C ASP A 90 -2.70 -22.97 -5.32
N ASP A 91 -2.36 -23.89 -6.22
CA ASP A 91 -1.53 -23.75 -7.40
C ASP A 91 -2.42 -24.24 -8.55
N CYS A 92 -3.16 -23.30 -9.15
CA CYS A 92 -4.11 -23.62 -10.21
C CYS A 92 -3.84 -22.82 -11.47
N SER A 93 -4.02 -23.48 -12.61
CA SER A 93 -4.12 -22.83 -13.90
C SER A 93 -5.43 -23.23 -14.58
N THR A 94 -6.08 -22.26 -15.22
CA THR A 94 -7.28 -22.50 -16.02
C THR A 94 -6.93 -22.84 -17.46
N LEU A 95 -7.87 -23.44 -18.19
CA LEU A 95 -7.73 -23.70 -19.63
C LEU A 95 -7.57 -22.42 -20.45
N ASP A 96 -8.11 -21.31 -19.96
CA ASP A 96 -8.02 -20.00 -20.61
C ASP A 96 -6.70 -19.28 -20.33
N GLY A 97 -5.83 -19.85 -19.49
CA GLY A 97 -4.46 -19.35 -19.26
C GLY A 97 -4.29 -18.47 -18.03
N TYR A 98 -5.31 -18.37 -17.17
CA TYR A 98 -5.16 -17.70 -15.87
C TYR A 98 -4.39 -18.61 -14.91
N SER A 99 -3.57 -18.04 -14.04
CA SER A 99 -2.90 -18.75 -12.96
C SER A 99 -3.14 -18.08 -11.61
N PHE A 100 -3.35 -18.92 -10.59
CA PHE A 100 -3.68 -18.52 -9.24
C PHE A 100 -2.75 -19.27 -8.29
N TRP A 101 -1.93 -18.52 -7.56
CA TRP A 101 -1.02 -19.04 -6.57
C TRP A 101 -1.23 -18.35 -5.23
N GLY A 102 -1.34 -19.12 -4.15
CA GLY A 102 -1.29 -18.57 -2.80
C GLY A 102 -2.52 -18.86 -1.96
N THR A 103 -2.78 -17.96 -1.00
CA THR A 103 -3.81 -18.12 0.02
C THR A 103 -4.58 -16.84 0.27
N ALA A 104 -5.86 -16.97 0.54
CA ALA A 104 -6.69 -15.86 0.99
C ALA A 104 -7.74 -16.39 1.96
N LEU A 105 -7.97 -15.65 3.02
CA LEU A 105 -9.13 -15.74 3.89
C LEU A 105 -9.93 -14.49 3.58
N PHE A 106 -11.12 -14.65 3.00
CA PHE A 106 -11.96 -13.53 2.56
C PHE A 106 -13.37 -13.70 3.13
N PHE A 107 -13.92 -12.62 3.68
CA PHE A 107 -15.27 -12.51 4.20
C PHE A 107 -15.92 -11.26 3.64
N GLU A 108 -17.10 -11.41 3.05
CA GLU A 108 -17.95 -10.29 2.65
C GLU A 108 -19.39 -10.56 3.07
N PHE A 109 -19.97 -9.60 3.76
CA PHE A 109 -21.38 -9.58 4.13
C PHE A 109 -22.00 -8.31 3.61
N THR A 110 -23.11 -8.41 2.89
CA THR A 110 -23.82 -7.26 2.34
C THR A 110 -25.30 -7.31 2.74
N ASP A 111 -25.69 -6.76 3.91
CA ASP A 111 -27.00 -6.13 4.19
C ASP A 111 -27.32 -6.04 5.71
N PRO A 112 -27.96 -4.94 6.18
CA PRO A 112 -27.94 -3.58 5.61
C PRO A 112 -26.60 -2.87 5.87
N ASP A 113 -25.92 -3.31 6.93
CA ASP A 113 -24.52 -3.03 7.17
C ASP A 113 -23.72 -3.99 6.31
N TRP A 114 -22.54 -3.55 5.87
CA TRP A 114 -21.69 -4.40 5.06
C TRP A 114 -20.25 -4.39 5.58
N THR A 115 -19.65 -5.57 5.53
CA THR A 115 -18.31 -5.84 5.99
C THR A 115 -17.55 -6.52 4.87
N ILE A 116 -16.35 -6.03 4.59
CA ILE A 116 -15.37 -6.70 3.73
C ILE A 116 -14.12 -6.90 4.56
N GLU A 117 -13.71 -8.15 4.76
CA GLU A 117 -12.46 -8.50 5.39
C GLU A 117 -11.69 -9.44 4.47
N ALA A 118 -10.39 -9.22 4.32
CA ALA A 118 -9.51 -10.22 3.77
C ALA A 118 -8.15 -10.21 4.44
N MET A 119 -7.57 -11.40 4.53
CA MET A 119 -6.15 -11.62 4.76
C MET A 119 -5.64 -12.51 3.64
N ALA A 120 -4.72 -12.00 2.85
CA ALA A 120 -4.30 -12.70 1.64
C ALA A 120 -2.80 -12.64 1.41
N SER A 121 -2.30 -13.59 0.64
CA SER A 121 -0.98 -13.64 0.05
C SER A 121 -1.08 -14.45 -1.23
N TYR A 122 -1.06 -13.76 -2.37
CA TYR A 122 -1.33 -14.36 -3.67
C TYR A 122 -0.40 -13.83 -4.75
N GLU A 123 -0.34 -14.61 -5.83
CA GLU A 123 0.14 -14.23 -7.14
C GLU A 123 -0.92 -14.64 -8.16
N LEU A 124 -1.35 -13.67 -8.95
CA LEU A 124 -2.38 -13.80 -9.97
C LEU A 124 -1.77 -13.46 -11.32
N VAL A 125 -2.00 -14.30 -12.32
CA VAL A 125 -1.48 -14.08 -13.68
C VAL A 125 -2.61 -14.26 -14.68
N ASP A 126 -2.78 -13.30 -15.57
CA ASP A 126 -3.77 -13.39 -16.66
C ASP A 126 -3.17 -14.03 -17.94
N PRO A 127 -3.99 -14.38 -18.95
CA PRO A 127 -3.52 -14.98 -20.19
C PRO A 127 -2.61 -14.07 -21.05
N GLN A 128 -2.62 -12.76 -20.77
CA GLN A 128 -1.80 -11.75 -21.43
C GLN A 128 -0.44 -11.56 -20.73
N GLY A 129 -0.25 -12.19 -19.57
CA GLY A 129 0.96 -12.14 -18.77
C GLY A 129 1.00 -11.00 -17.75
N PHE A 130 -0.10 -10.29 -17.51
CA PHE A 130 -0.18 -9.35 -16.39
C PHE A 130 -0.08 -10.14 -15.09
N THR A 131 0.83 -9.70 -14.22
CA THR A 131 1.07 -10.32 -12.92
C THR A 131 0.66 -9.37 -11.80
N PHE A 132 -0.06 -9.90 -10.81
CA PHE A 132 -0.41 -9.21 -9.58
C PHE A 132 0.00 -10.05 -8.38
N ILE A 133 1.03 -9.60 -7.66
CA ILE A 133 1.50 -10.21 -6.43
C ILE A 133 1.08 -9.30 -5.29
N GLY A 134 0.32 -9.83 -4.33
CA GLY A 134 -0.19 -9.04 -3.23
C GLY A 134 -0.28 -9.87 -1.96
N GLY A 135 0.00 -9.24 -0.83
CA GLY A 135 -0.29 -9.86 0.46
C GLY A 135 -0.50 -8.82 1.53
N GLY A 136 -1.40 -9.10 2.47
CA GLY A 136 -1.80 -8.15 3.48
C GLY A 136 -3.18 -8.43 4.04
N GLU A 137 -3.67 -7.47 4.80
CA GLU A 137 -5.01 -7.42 5.35
C GLU A 137 -5.75 -6.18 4.84
N TYR A 138 -7.05 -6.32 4.61
CA TYR A 138 -7.94 -5.18 4.53
C TYR A 138 -9.25 -5.52 5.24
N GLU A 139 -9.81 -4.52 5.91
CA GLU A 139 -11.03 -4.58 6.68
C GLU A 139 -11.81 -3.31 6.36
N LEU A 140 -13.11 -3.43 6.13
CA LEU A 140 -13.99 -2.32 5.83
C LEU A 140 -15.37 -2.66 6.37
N ASP A 141 -15.77 -1.92 7.40
CA ASP A 141 -17.08 -2.02 8.05
C ASP A 141 -17.87 -0.76 7.76
N VAL A 142 -19.10 -0.92 7.26
CA VAL A 142 -19.94 0.21 6.88
C VAL A 142 -21.34 0.06 7.46
N VAL A 143 -21.76 1.10 8.17
CA VAL A 143 -23.14 1.36 8.55
C VAL A 143 -23.65 2.50 7.66
N PRO A 144 -24.44 2.21 6.62
CA PRO A 144 -24.77 3.19 5.60
C PRO A 144 -25.36 4.48 6.17
N ASN A 145 -24.87 5.62 5.64
CA ASN A 145 -25.27 6.98 6.05
C ASN A 145 -24.98 7.32 7.53
N GLN A 146 -24.25 6.49 8.27
CA GLN A 146 -23.90 6.75 9.67
C GLN A 146 -22.39 6.78 9.88
N SER A 147 -21.72 5.67 9.58
CA SER A 147 -20.31 5.50 9.86
C SER A 147 -19.66 4.46 8.97
N TRP A 148 -18.36 4.59 8.77
CA TRP A 148 -17.54 3.51 8.24
C TRP A 148 -16.20 3.48 8.96
N PHE A 149 -15.59 2.30 9.01
CA PHE A 149 -14.22 2.07 9.44
C PHE A 149 -13.54 1.30 8.34
N PHE A 150 -12.29 1.64 8.03
CA PHE A 150 -11.47 0.73 7.25
C PHE A 150 -10.03 0.71 7.71
N ARG A 151 -9.41 -0.43 7.43
CA ARG A 151 -7.99 -0.69 7.51
C ARG A 151 -7.55 -1.31 6.19
N VAL A 152 -6.44 -0.85 5.65
CA VAL A 152 -5.70 -1.57 4.60
C VAL A 152 -4.23 -1.62 5.01
N GLY A 153 -3.63 -2.79 4.93
CA GLY A 153 -2.26 -3.06 5.34
C GLY A 153 -1.66 -4.13 4.46
N GLY A 154 -0.69 -3.84 3.61
CA GLY A 154 -0.18 -4.89 2.72
C GLY A 154 0.97 -4.49 1.83
N THR A 155 1.61 -5.50 1.25
CA THR A 155 2.62 -5.38 0.21
C THR A 155 2.07 -5.79 -1.14
N PHE A 156 2.21 -4.94 -2.16
CA PHE A 156 1.69 -5.18 -3.49
C PHE A 156 2.78 -4.97 -4.53
N THR A 157 2.77 -5.75 -5.60
CA THR A 157 3.60 -5.58 -6.79
C THR A 157 2.79 -6.00 -8.01
N TYR A 158 2.77 -5.17 -9.05
CA TYR A 158 1.89 -5.42 -10.18
C TYR A 158 2.45 -4.92 -11.51
N ASP A 159 2.04 -5.54 -12.61
CA ASP A 159 2.31 -5.07 -13.96
C ASP A 159 1.24 -4.06 -14.44
N PRO A 160 1.42 -3.36 -15.57
CA PRO A 160 0.40 -2.47 -16.11
C PRO A 160 -0.90 -3.19 -16.54
N TYR A 161 -2.06 -2.80 -15.99
CA TYR A 161 -3.41 -3.34 -16.28
C TYR A 161 -4.52 -2.27 -16.38
N GLY A 162 -4.30 -1.07 -15.83
CA GLY A 162 -5.24 0.07 -15.91
C GLY A 162 -5.66 0.63 -14.54
N GLY A 163 -6.26 1.83 -14.51
CA GLY A 163 -6.58 2.53 -13.25
C GLY A 163 -5.31 2.80 -12.42
N TRP A 164 -5.35 2.52 -11.12
CA TRP A 164 -4.16 2.57 -10.27
C TRP A 164 -3.07 1.58 -10.72
N PHE A 165 -3.45 0.47 -11.34
CA PHE A 165 -2.51 -0.50 -11.91
C PHE A 165 -1.99 -0.10 -13.29
N SER A 166 -2.05 1.16 -13.71
CA SER A 166 -1.68 1.56 -15.09
C SER A 166 -0.18 1.47 -15.40
N GLU A 167 0.67 1.33 -14.39
CA GLU A 167 2.11 1.13 -14.50
C GLU A 167 2.57 0.08 -13.50
N ARG A 168 3.81 -0.39 -13.62
CA ARG A 168 4.38 -1.22 -12.57
C ARG A 168 4.52 -0.40 -11.28
N GLY A 169 4.00 -0.92 -10.18
CA GLY A 169 4.08 -0.28 -8.87
C GLY A 169 4.41 -1.27 -7.77
N GLU A 170 4.90 -0.73 -6.66
CA GLU A 170 5.03 -1.44 -5.39
C GLU A 170 4.44 -0.60 -4.27
N ALA A 171 3.84 -1.23 -3.27
CA ALA A 171 3.33 -0.51 -2.11
C ALA A 171 3.49 -1.36 -0.87
N SER A 172 3.81 -0.74 0.25
CA SER A 172 3.75 -1.28 1.61
C SER A 172 3.06 -0.26 2.48
N LEU A 173 1.73 -0.23 2.44
CA LEU A 173 0.93 0.86 3.00
C LEU A 173 0.03 0.34 4.11
N PHE A 174 -0.06 1.12 5.19
CA PHE A 174 -1.02 0.97 6.27
C PHE A 174 -1.88 2.23 6.33
N TRP A 175 -3.18 2.06 6.20
CA TRP A 175 -4.13 3.14 6.37
C TRP A 175 -5.28 2.69 7.24
N ASP A 176 -5.43 3.35 8.38
CA ASP A 176 -6.57 3.22 9.27
C ASP A 176 -7.41 4.49 9.19
N ALA A 177 -8.71 4.39 8.96
CA ALA A 177 -9.60 5.53 9.08
C ALA A 177 -10.99 5.16 9.58
N VAL A 178 -11.61 6.13 10.24
CA VAL A 178 -12.98 6.09 10.73
C VAL A 178 -13.70 7.33 10.24
N PHE A 179 -14.96 7.15 9.84
CA PHE A 179 -15.88 8.22 9.57
C PHE A 179 -17.10 8.07 10.46
N THR A 180 -17.47 9.13 11.16
CA THR A 180 -18.64 9.12 12.04
C THR A 180 -19.24 10.52 12.07
N ASP A 181 -20.56 10.62 11.97
CA ASP A 181 -21.29 11.89 12.08
C ASP A 181 -20.77 13.00 11.13
N GLY A 182 -20.31 12.63 9.94
CA GLY A 182 -19.81 13.59 8.95
C GLY A 182 -18.34 13.97 9.07
N VAL A 183 -17.60 13.40 10.03
CA VAL A 183 -16.19 13.69 10.29
C VAL A 183 -15.36 12.45 10.03
N MET A 184 -14.37 12.56 9.14
CA MET A 184 -13.36 11.53 8.93
C MET A 184 -12.12 11.79 9.79
N GLN A 185 -11.57 10.74 10.36
CA GLN A 185 -10.26 10.72 11.01
C GLN A 185 -9.48 9.51 10.50
N GLY A 186 -8.22 9.70 10.13
CA GLY A 186 -7.40 8.61 9.64
C GLY A 186 -5.91 8.85 9.79
N ARG A 187 -5.15 7.77 9.63
CA ARG A 187 -3.70 7.73 9.74
C ARG A 187 -3.11 6.85 8.65
N LEU A 188 -2.17 7.41 7.91
CA LEU A 188 -1.46 6.81 6.79
C LEU A 188 0.01 6.63 7.14
N ASP A 189 0.51 5.40 7.01
CA ASP A 189 1.90 5.02 7.22
C ASP A 189 2.38 4.07 6.12
N GLY A 190 3.67 4.11 5.80
CA GLY A 190 4.30 3.18 4.86
C GLY A 190 4.61 3.81 3.50
N GLY A 191 4.93 2.99 2.50
CA GLY A 191 5.45 3.46 1.23
C GLY A 191 4.64 3.05 0.00
N VAL A 192 4.75 3.84 -1.06
CA VAL A 192 4.24 3.53 -2.39
C VAL A 192 5.23 4.01 -3.44
N GLY A 193 5.63 3.10 -4.32
CA GLY A 193 6.53 3.33 -5.42
C GLY A 193 5.79 3.27 -6.75
N PHE A 194 5.97 4.32 -7.55
CA PHE A 194 5.63 4.38 -8.95
C PHE A 194 6.92 4.37 -9.78
N SER A 195 6.80 4.19 -11.09
CA SER A 195 7.94 4.10 -12.04
C SER A 195 8.99 5.22 -11.87
N ASP A 196 8.54 6.45 -11.65
CA ASP A 196 9.38 7.66 -11.66
C ASP A 196 9.44 8.41 -10.32
N ILE A 197 8.71 7.94 -9.30
CA ILE A 197 8.62 8.58 -7.99
C ILE A 197 8.15 7.60 -6.90
N GLU A 198 8.78 7.63 -5.73
CA GLU A 198 8.40 6.86 -4.56
C GLU A 198 8.01 7.82 -3.42
N PHE A 199 7.06 7.39 -2.59
CA PHE A 199 6.62 8.08 -1.40
C PHE A 199 6.76 7.17 -0.19
N TYR A 200 7.08 7.75 0.96
CA TYR A 200 6.94 7.12 2.26
C TYR A 200 6.27 8.10 3.22
N PHE A 201 5.14 7.68 3.78
CA PHE A 201 4.35 8.42 4.75
C PHE A 201 4.76 7.99 6.16
N ASP A 202 5.12 8.96 7.00
CA ASP A 202 5.46 8.75 8.41
C ASP A 202 4.39 9.40 9.27
N GLY A 203 3.41 8.61 9.70
CA GLY A 203 2.32 9.02 10.56
C GLY A 203 1.53 10.20 10.03
N VAL A 204 1.17 10.19 8.74
CA VAL A 204 0.34 11.26 8.16
C VAL A 204 -1.08 11.11 8.65
N VAL A 205 -1.55 12.09 9.41
CA VAL A 205 -2.90 12.13 9.99
C VAL A 205 -3.79 13.04 9.19
N VAL A 206 -5.04 12.64 9.02
CA VAL A 206 -6.10 13.43 8.40
C VAL A 206 -7.26 13.46 9.38
N ASP A 207 -7.79 14.64 9.67
CA ASP A 207 -8.93 14.81 10.57
C ASP A 207 -9.78 15.96 10.05
N ASP A 208 -11.02 15.71 9.60
CA ASP A 208 -11.88 16.76 9.05
C ASP A 208 -12.17 17.89 10.06
N ALA A 209 -12.10 17.60 11.37
CA ALA A 209 -12.29 18.61 12.42
C ALA A 209 -11.04 19.44 12.68
N VAL A 210 -9.88 19.07 12.12
CA VAL A 210 -8.59 19.73 12.31
C VAL A 210 -7.99 20.09 10.95
N CYS A 211 -7.66 21.37 10.75
CA CYS A 211 -7.09 21.82 9.47
C CYS A 211 -8.00 21.54 8.24
N ASP A 212 -9.32 21.46 8.44
CA ASP A 212 -10.31 21.17 7.39
C ASP A 212 -9.96 19.90 6.58
N GLY A 213 -9.44 18.86 7.26
CA GLY A 213 -9.05 17.60 6.63
C GLY A 213 -7.77 17.67 5.80
N LEU A 214 -6.96 18.73 5.93
CA LEU A 214 -5.63 18.76 5.31
C LEU A 214 -4.69 17.75 6.00
N PRO A 215 -4.01 16.87 5.26
CA PRO A 215 -3.06 15.92 5.84
C PRO A 215 -1.94 16.62 6.61
N GLN A 216 -1.60 16.12 7.80
CA GLN A 216 -0.52 16.61 8.66
C GLN A 216 0.45 15.46 8.98
N GLY A 217 1.76 15.69 8.95
CA GLY A 217 2.77 14.65 9.19
C GLY A 217 3.99 14.82 8.30
N ALA A 218 4.79 13.76 8.16
CA ALA A 218 5.97 13.79 7.29
C ALA A 218 5.79 12.86 6.09
N VAL A 219 6.20 13.35 4.92
CA VAL A 219 6.28 12.58 3.68
C VAL A 219 7.69 12.61 3.17
N MET A 220 8.27 11.44 2.94
CA MET A 220 9.54 11.29 2.25
C MET A 220 9.25 11.00 0.78
N ILE A 221 9.96 11.66 -0.11
CA ILE A 221 9.81 11.55 -1.56
C ILE A 221 11.14 11.10 -2.14
N ARG A 222 11.13 10.12 -3.02
CA ARG A 222 12.30 9.70 -3.80
C ARG A 222 12.01 9.91 -5.27
N ASP A 223 12.89 10.60 -5.96
CA ASP A 223 12.79 10.82 -7.41
C ASP A 223 13.78 9.93 -8.18
N GLU A 224 13.89 10.17 -9.49
CA GLU A 224 14.81 9.45 -10.38
C GLU A 224 16.30 9.62 -10.05
N SER A 225 16.66 10.63 -9.25
CA SER A 225 18.03 10.80 -8.78
C SER A 225 18.41 9.71 -7.76
N GLY A 226 17.40 9.06 -7.18
CA GLY A 226 17.55 8.02 -6.16
C GLY A 226 17.72 8.56 -4.74
N PHE A 227 17.74 9.88 -4.54
CA PHE A 227 17.81 10.52 -3.22
C PHE A 227 16.43 10.62 -2.56
N TRP A 228 16.42 10.58 -1.22
CA TRP A 228 15.22 10.81 -0.41
C TRP A 228 15.18 12.26 0.08
N PHE A 229 14.03 12.89 -0.14
CA PHE A 229 13.69 14.25 0.26
C PHE A 229 12.61 14.19 1.33
N SER A 230 12.73 14.96 2.41
CA SER A 230 11.69 15.04 3.43
C SER A 230 10.83 16.29 3.22
N LEU A 231 9.51 16.13 3.34
CA LEU A 231 8.52 17.19 3.34
C LEU A 231 7.70 17.09 4.62
N GLU A 232 7.69 18.15 5.42
CA GLU A 232 6.81 18.24 6.59
C GLU A 232 5.53 19.00 6.22
N LEU A 233 4.38 18.36 6.43
CA LEU A 233 3.06 18.96 6.32
C LEU A 233 2.58 19.35 7.73
N SER A 234 2.62 20.64 8.03
CA SER A 234 2.28 21.17 9.35
C SER A 234 1.55 22.51 9.26
N ASP A 235 1.10 23.00 10.42
CA ASP A 235 0.41 24.28 10.57
C ASP A 235 -0.84 24.45 9.67
N CYS A 236 -1.55 23.37 9.35
CA CYS A 236 -2.71 23.40 8.45
C CYS A 236 -2.40 24.00 7.06
N ARG A 237 -1.17 23.80 6.55
CA ARG A 237 -0.78 24.27 5.21
C ARG A 237 -0.72 23.10 4.24
N ALA A 238 -1.16 23.35 3.01
CA ALA A 238 -1.04 22.39 1.92
C ALA A 238 0.41 22.26 1.39
N CYS A 239 1.25 23.28 1.65
CA CYS A 239 2.62 23.33 1.16
C CYS A 239 3.61 23.25 2.31
N GLY A 240 4.68 22.51 2.07
CA GLY A 240 5.81 22.36 3.00
C GLY A 240 7.13 22.64 2.29
N GLN A 241 8.17 22.83 3.08
CA GLN A 241 9.53 22.97 2.57
C GLN A 241 10.12 21.58 2.35
N MET A 242 10.54 21.29 1.11
CA MET A 242 11.25 20.07 0.79
C MET A 242 12.71 20.21 1.18
N MET A 243 13.21 19.21 1.91
CA MET A 243 14.55 19.20 2.49
C MET A 243 15.33 17.98 2.00
N TRP A 244 16.62 18.18 1.72
CA TRP A 244 17.58 17.11 1.47
C TRP A 244 18.76 17.28 2.41
N ASN A 245 19.01 16.30 3.28
CA ASN A 245 20.12 16.34 4.24
C ASN A 245 20.18 17.67 5.06
N GLY A 246 19.02 18.23 5.41
CA GLY A 246 18.89 19.49 6.15
C GLY A 246 19.02 20.76 5.31
N GLU A 247 19.19 20.66 3.99
CA GLU A 247 19.22 21.79 3.07
C GLU A 247 17.89 21.96 2.33
N GLU A 248 17.41 23.21 2.25
CA GLU A 248 16.19 23.59 1.54
C GLU A 248 16.35 23.40 0.03
N GLN A 249 15.42 22.66 -0.58
CA GLN A 249 15.41 22.42 -2.04
C GLN A 249 14.34 23.24 -2.77
N GLY A 250 13.19 23.46 -2.13
CA GLY A 250 12.06 24.20 -2.68
C GLY A 250 10.78 23.95 -1.91
N GLU A 251 9.76 24.77 -2.14
CA GLU A 251 8.42 24.56 -1.58
C GLU A 251 7.63 23.58 -2.47
N LEU A 252 6.86 22.68 -1.86
CA LEU A 252 6.04 21.69 -2.56
C LEU A 252 4.65 21.62 -1.91
N CYS A 253 3.59 21.68 -2.72
CA CYS A 253 2.19 21.72 -2.29
C CYS A 253 1.47 20.36 -2.32
N LEU A 254 2.03 19.37 -1.64
CA LEU A 254 1.53 17.99 -1.62
C LEU A 254 0.18 17.82 -0.91
N GLY A 255 -0.12 18.65 0.09
CA GLY A 255 -1.24 18.44 1.00
C GLY A 255 -2.61 18.42 0.31
N THR A 256 -2.81 19.29 -0.69
CA THR A 256 -4.07 19.31 -1.46
C THR A 256 -4.21 18.07 -2.34
N GLN A 257 -3.15 17.64 -2.99
CA GLN A 257 -3.17 16.45 -3.86
C GLN A 257 -3.48 15.19 -3.05
N LEU A 258 -2.84 15.03 -1.88
CA LEU A 258 -3.11 13.92 -0.99
C LEU A 258 -4.52 13.98 -0.40
N GLN A 259 -5.02 15.18 -0.06
CA GLN A 259 -6.41 15.36 0.38
C GLN A 259 -7.41 14.92 -0.68
N GLU A 260 -7.20 15.29 -1.95
CA GLU A 260 -8.06 14.88 -3.06
C GLU A 260 -8.08 13.37 -3.25
N THR A 261 -6.93 12.70 -3.16
CA THR A 261 -6.85 11.23 -3.18
C THR A 261 -7.67 10.61 -2.03
N ILE A 262 -7.63 11.22 -0.84
CA ILE A 262 -8.41 10.75 0.30
C ILE A 262 -9.91 10.94 0.13
N LEU A 263 -10.32 12.07 -0.45
CA LEU A 263 -11.72 12.31 -0.76
C LEU A 263 -12.25 11.34 -1.83
N TYR A 264 -11.41 10.95 -2.79
CA TYR A 264 -11.76 9.92 -3.77
C TYR A 264 -12.05 8.57 -3.11
N TRP A 265 -11.18 8.12 -2.20
CA TRP A 265 -11.38 6.90 -1.43
C TRP A 265 -12.66 6.92 -0.59
N ARG A 266 -12.93 8.04 0.08
CA ARG A 266 -14.20 8.24 0.79
C ARG A 266 -15.40 8.06 -0.13
N ALA A 267 -15.36 8.67 -1.32
CA ALA A 267 -16.45 8.55 -2.30
C ALA A 267 -16.61 7.10 -2.81
N GLU A 268 -15.52 6.36 -3.00
CA GLU A 268 -15.54 4.93 -3.36
C GLU A 268 -16.24 4.10 -2.27
N ILE A 269 -15.91 4.35 -0.99
CA ILE A 269 -16.53 3.67 0.15
C ILE A 269 -18.02 4.02 0.29
N GLU A 270 -18.37 5.29 0.15
CA GLU A 270 -19.76 5.75 0.22
C GLU A 270 -20.63 5.22 -0.95
N ALA A 271 -20.02 4.93 -2.11
CA ALA A 271 -20.70 4.30 -3.24
C ALA A 271 -20.96 2.80 -3.01
N GLY A 272 -20.12 2.14 -2.22
CA GLY A 272 -20.19 0.70 -1.93
C GLY A 272 -19.58 -0.18 -3.02
N PRO A 273 -19.48 -1.50 -2.77
CA PRO A 273 -19.01 -2.45 -3.78
C PRO A 273 -20.01 -2.57 -4.94
N GLU A 274 -19.49 -2.71 -6.17
CA GLU A 274 -20.28 -3.06 -7.37
C GLU A 274 -20.68 -4.54 -7.41
#